data_AF-A0A835MVP3-F1
#
_entry.id   AF-A0A835MVP3-F1
#
_cell.length_a   1.000
_cell.length_b   1.000
_cell.length_c   1.000
_cell.angle_alpha   90.00
_cell.angle_beta   90.00
_cell.angle_gamma   90.00
#
_symmetry.space_group_name_H-M   'P 1'
#
loop_
_entity.id
_entity.type
_entity.pdbx_description
1 polymer ?
#
loop_
_entity_poly.entity_id
_entity_poly.type
_entity_poly.pdbx_seq_one_letter_code
_entity_poly.pdbx_strand_id
1 'polypeptide(L)'
;MEGFALGSFGQENRDRPHGLLLCRGDLSSSDCRACVADATREILKRCPYSKQGFIACDSCLSKYTNKDFFGQIDSQNRIYLYNVRNVSNPVIFDQRTEALLSLLANKASYIARKMHAAGELDL
;
A
#
# COMPACT_ATOMS: atom_id res chain seq x y z
N MET A 1 9.85 8.47 7.27
CA MET A 1 9.44 7.27 6.52
C MET A 1 9.09 7.74 5.13
N GLU A 2 9.77 7.22 4.13
CA GLU A 2 9.59 7.58 2.72
C GLU A 2 8.47 6.73 2.11
N GLY A 3 7.26 6.80 2.65
CA GLY A 3 6.07 6.19 2.04
C GLY A 3 5.94 4.65 2.08
N PHE A 4 7.02 3.89 2.27
CA PHE A 4 6.98 2.42 2.37
C PHE A 4 7.94 1.90 3.45
N ALA A 5 7.55 0.83 4.13
CA ALA A 5 8.43 0.11 5.06
C ALA A 5 8.05 -1.37 5.19
N LEU A 6 9.07 -2.21 5.33
CA LEU A 6 8.95 -3.60 5.78
C LEU A 6 9.61 -3.72 7.14
N GLY A 7 9.09 -4.58 8.00
CA GLY A 7 9.68 -4.86 9.30
C GLY A 7 9.38 -6.26 9.78
N SER A 8 10.31 -6.86 10.48
CA SER A 8 10.07 -8.11 11.20
C SER A 8 10.83 -8.10 12.51
N PHE A 9 10.28 -8.73 13.54
CA PHE A 9 10.82 -8.64 14.90
C PHE A 9 10.82 -10.01 15.58
N GLY A 10 11.88 -10.33 16.32
CA GLY A 10 12.03 -11.62 17.02
C GLY A 10 12.91 -12.64 16.28
N GLN A 11 13.07 -13.82 16.90
CA GLN A 11 13.89 -14.92 16.38
C GLN A 11 13.18 -15.69 15.25
N GLU A 12 13.89 -16.53 14.50
CA GLU A 12 13.40 -17.32 13.35
C GLU A 12 12.47 -18.50 13.70
N ASN A 13 11.87 -18.51 14.90
CA ASN A 13 10.85 -19.48 15.27
C ASN A 13 9.48 -19.13 14.62
N ARG A 14 8.58 -20.14 14.55
CA ARG A 14 7.38 -20.21 13.69
C ARG A 14 6.27 -19.17 13.92
N ASP A 15 6.55 -18.07 14.60
CA ASP A 15 5.58 -17.00 14.87
C ASP A 15 6.19 -15.59 14.77
N ARG A 16 7.32 -15.44 14.06
CA ARG A 16 7.93 -14.14 13.80
C ARG A 16 6.92 -13.23 13.07
N PRO A 17 6.55 -12.06 13.63
CA PRO A 17 5.72 -11.10 12.92
C PRO A 17 6.50 -10.46 11.76
N HIS A 18 5.85 -10.39 10.61
CA HIS A 18 6.23 -9.61 9.44
C HIS A 18 5.19 -8.50 9.26
N GLY A 19 5.65 -7.30 8.97
CA GLY A 19 4.84 -6.11 8.83
C GLY A 19 5.18 -5.33 7.56
N LEU A 20 4.18 -4.69 6.98
CA LEU A 20 4.28 -3.79 5.84
C LEU A 20 3.44 -2.54 6.10
N LEU A 21 4.02 -1.40 5.79
CA LEU A 21 3.37 -0.09 5.83
C LEU A 21 3.53 0.56 4.45
N LEU A 22 2.44 1.09 3.90
CA LEU A 22 2.46 1.83 2.64
C LEU A 22 1.57 3.06 2.78
N CYS A 23 2.11 4.23 2.50
CA CYS A 23 1.37 5.48 2.40
C CYS A 23 1.09 5.80 0.93
N ARG A 24 0.08 6.63 0.69
CA ARG A 24 -0.12 7.27 -0.60
C ARG A 24 1.10 8.14 -0.92
N GLY A 25 1.62 8.04 -2.14
CA GLY A 25 2.94 8.58 -2.50
C GLY A 25 3.00 10.11 -2.66
N ASP A 26 1.87 10.79 -2.59
CA ASP A 26 1.70 12.25 -2.66
C ASP A 26 1.68 12.91 -1.26
N LEU A 27 1.74 12.12 -0.18
CA LEU A 27 1.65 12.63 1.19
C LEU A 27 2.98 13.17 1.71
N SER A 28 2.89 14.16 2.60
CA SER A 28 4.02 14.58 3.40
C SER A 28 4.45 13.46 4.36
N SER A 29 5.72 13.51 4.80
CA SER A 29 6.23 12.56 5.79
C SER A 29 5.47 12.61 7.12
N SER A 30 4.91 13.76 7.51
CA SER A 30 4.09 13.88 8.72
C SER A 30 2.74 13.20 8.54
N ASP A 31 2.06 13.42 7.42
CA ASP A 31 0.73 12.86 7.18
C ASP A 31 0.79 11.35 7.03
N CYS A 32 1.83 10.85 6.35
CA CYS A 32 2.11 9.42 6.26
C CYS A 32 2.29 8.79 7.65
N ARG A 33 3.09 9.40 8.53
CA ARG A 33 3.28 8.88 9.90
C ARG A 33 1.99 8.91 10.71
N ALA A 34 1.21 9.99 10.62
CA ALA A 34 -0.06 10.11 11.32
C ALA A 34 -1.05 9.03 10.87
N CYS A 35 -1.23 8.85 9.56
CA CYS A 35 -2.11 7.83 9.01
C CYS A 35 -1.69 6.42 9.47
N VAL A 36 -0.40 6.10 9.37
CA VAL A 36 0.10 4.77 9.75
C VAL A 36 -0.08 4.50 11.25
N ALA A 37 0.14 5.50 12.10
CA ALA A 37 -0.10 5.39 13.54
C ALA A 37 -1.58 5.08 13.85
N ASP A 38 -2.50 5.78 13.18
CA ASP A 38 -3.93 5.58 13.40
C ASP A 38 -4.44 4.25 12.81
N ALA A 39 -3.99 3.88 11.61
CA ALA A 39 -4.25 2.57 11.01
C ALA A 39 -3.76 1.42 11.92
N THR A 40 -2.57 1.57 12.52
CA THR A 40 -2.00 0.58 13.44
C THR A 40 -2.77 0.50 14.75
N ARG A 41 -3.26 1.62 15.27
CA ARG A 41 -4.13 1.63 16.45
C ARG A 41 -5.47 0.95 16.16
N GLU A 42 -6.04 1.22 14.99
CA GLU A 42 -7.35 0.72 14.61
C GLU A 42 -7.33 -0.79 14.29
N ILE A 43 -6.29 -1.27 13.59
CA ILE A 43 -6.16 -2.69 13.28
C ILE A 43 -6.03 -3.54 14.56
N LEU A 44 -5.33 -3.05 15.58
CA LEU A 44 -5.20 -3.73 16.87
C LEU A 44 -6.51 -3.73 17.67
N LYS A 45 -7.36 -2.71 17.51
CA LYS A 45 -8.70 -2.69 18.13
C LYS A 45 -9.65 -3.68 17.44
N ARG A 46 -9.60 -3.77 16.11
CA ARG A 46 -10.47 -4.66 15.32
C ARG A 46 -10.03 -6.12 15.35
N CYS A 47 -8.73 -6.37 15.50
CA CYS A 47 -8.14 -7.70 15.45
C CYS A 47 -7.28 -8.01 16.70
N PRO A 48 -7.80 -7.87 17.93
CA PRO A 48 -6.99 -7.84 19.16
C PRO A 48 -6.21 -9.12 19.46
N TYR A 49 -6.67 -10.28 18.98
CA TYR A 49 -6.05 -11.59 19.21
C TYR A 49 -5.61 -12.28 17.92
N SER A 50 -5.63 -11.57 16.79
CA SER A 50 -5.26 -12.15 15.51
C SER A 50 -3.76 -12.03 15.26
N LYS A 51 -3.14 -13.12 14.81
CA LYS A 51 -1.74 -13.14 14.33
C LYS A 51 -1.56 -12.49 12.96
N GLN A 52 -2.65 -12.08 12.33
CA GLN A 52 -2.63 -11.38 11.05
C GLN A 52 -3.68 -10.27 11.01
N GLY A 53 -3.39 -9.21 10.28
CA GLY A 53 -4.32 -8.12 10.04
C GLY A 53 -3.95 -7.37 8.77
N PHE A 54 -4.96 -6.87 8.07
CA PHE A 54 -4.83 -5.89 7.02
C PHE A 54 -5.85 -4.76 7.23
N ILE A 55 -5.41 -3.52 7.10
CA ILE A 55 -6.29 -2.34 7.05
C ILE A 55 -5.78 -1.42 5.94
N ALA A 56 -6.71 -0.85 5.19
CA ALA A 56 -6.42 0.28 4.34
C ALA A 56 -7.37 1.43 4.66
N CYS A 57 -6.78 2.61 4.72
CA CYS A 57 -7.43 3.90 4.85
C CYS A 57 -7.13 4.70 3.58
N ASP A 58 -7.80 5.85 3.41
CA ASP A 58 -7.66 6.69 2.20
C ASP A 58 -6.22 7.14 1.91
N SER A 59 -5.38 7.20 2.94
CA SER A 59 -4.03 7.75 2.90
C SER A 59 -2.91 6.73 3.16
N CYS A 60 -3.23 5.54 3.65
CA CYS A 60 -2.22 4.51 3.95
C CYS A 60 -2.85 3.13 4.16
N LEU A 61 -2.04 2.09 4.11
CA LEU A 61 -2.38 0.73 4.50
C LEU A 61 -1.31 0.13 5.43
N SER A 62 -1.76 -0.79 6.26
CA SER A 62 -0.92 -1.55 7.18
C SER A 62 -1.31 -3.01 7.14
N LYS A 63 -0.30 -3.88 7.08
CA LYS A 63 -0.46 -5.34 7.10
C LYS A 63 0.52 -5.94 8.08
N TYR A 64 0.08 -6.90 8.87
CA TYR A 64 0.96 -7.79 9.62
C TYR A 64 0.50 -9.24 9.52
N THR A 65 1.44 -10.18 9.62
CA THR A 65 1.16 -11.62 9.71
C THR A 65 2.36 -12.34 10.31
N ASN A 66 2.15 -13.54 10.86
CA ASN A 66 3.21 -14.45 11.30
C ASN A 66 3.79 -15.34 10.18
N LYS A 67 3.45 -15.06 8.92
CA LYS A 67 4.01 -15.70 7.72
C LYS A 67 4.90 -14.71 6.99
N ASP A 68 6.04 -15.16 6.47
CA ASP A 68 6.83 -14.31 5.58
C ASP A 68 6.08 -14.12 4.25
N PHE A 69 5.81 -12.86 3.90
CA PHE A 69 5.09 -12.45 2.68
C PHE A 69 5.86 -11.43 1.85
N PHE A 70 7.10 -11.11 2.21
CA PHE A 70 7.86 -10.08 1.50
C PHE A 70 8.13 -10.52 0.06
N GLY A 71 7.89 -9.61 -0.90
CA GLY A 71 8.04 -9.88 -2.33
C GLY A 71 6.98 -10.80 -2.95
N GLN A 72 6.01 -11.30 -2.17
CA GLN A 72 4.94 -12.16 -2.66
C GLN A 72 3.71 -11.34 -3.06
N ILE A 73 3.02 -11.77 -4.13
CA ILE A 73 1.77 -11.14 -4.57
C ILE A 73 0.67 -11.43 -3.53
N ASP A 74 0.04 -10.37 -3.03
CA ASP A 74 -1.11 -10.47 -2.14
C ASP A 74 -2.42 -10.49 -2.93
N SER A 75 -3.02 -11.67 -3.07
CA SER A 75 -4.31 -11.86 -3.74
C SER A 75 -5.51 -11.76 -2.80
N GLN A 76 -5.28 -11.75 -1.48
CA GLN A 76 -6.34 -11.81 -0.46
C GLN A 76 -6.81 -10.43 -0.05
N ASN A 77 -5.88 -9.48 0.12
CA ASN A 77 -6.15 -8.14 0.64
C ASN A 77 -6.35 -7.12 -0.48
N ARG A 78 -7.36 -7.35 -1.34
CA ARG A 78 -7.68 -6.46 -2.47
C ARG A 78 -8.81 -5.52 -2.08
N ILE A 79 -8.63 -4.24 -2.33
CA ILE A 79 -9.67 -3.22 -2.19
C ILE A 79 -9.92 -2.61 -3.56
N TYR A 80 -11.18 -2.63 -3.98
CA TYR A 80 -11.62 -2.04 -5.23
C TYR A 80 -12.30 -0.71 -4.92
N LEU A 81 -11.72 0.37 -5.41
CA LEU A 81 -12.33 1.68 -5.44
C LEU A 81 -12.50 2.05 -6.92
N TYR A 82 -13.71 2.45 -7.30
CA TYR A 82 -14.03 2.82 -8.68
C TYR A 82 -14.73 4.17 -8.70
N ASN A 83 -14.40 4.97 -9.71
CA ASN A 83 -15.13 6.18 -10.01
C ASN A 83 -16.37 5.81 -10.85
N VAL A 84 -17.55 6.26 -10.43
CA VAL A 84 -18.83 5.97 -11.11
C VAL A 84 -19.19 7.00 -12.19
N ARG A 85 -18.33 8.00 -12.42
CA ARG A 85 -18.57 9.04 -13.44
C ARG A 85 -18.25 8.53 -14.84
N ASN A 86 -19.02 9.02 -15.82
CA ASN A 86 -18.77 8.73 -17.23
C ASN A 86 -17.54 9.45 -17.76
N VAL A 87 -16.80 8.76 -18.62
CA VAL A 87 -15.65 9.29 -19.37
C VAL A 87 -16.12 9.65 -20.78
N SER A 88 -15.89 10.90 -21.20
CA SER A 88 -16.33 11.38 -22.51
C SER A 88 -15.61 10.71 -23.69
N ASN A 89 -14.31 10.41 -23.54
CA ASN A 89 -13.52 9.69 -24.54
C ASN A 89 -12.77 8.51 -23.90
N PRO A 90 -13.39 7.32 -23.83
CA PRO A 90 -12.80 6.15 -23.17
C PRO A 90 -11.48 5.72 -23.81
N VAL A 91 -11.35 5.81 -25.14
CA VAL A 91 -10.14 5.35 -25.85
C VAL A 91 -8.91 6.16 -25.42
N ILE A 92 -9.01 7.49 -25.38
CA ILE A 92 -7.90 8.34 -24.95
C ILE A 92 -7.63 8.16 -23.45
N PHE A 93 -8.69 8.05 -22.64
CA PHE A 93 -8.56 7.85 -21.20
C PHE A 93 -7.83 6.55 -20.87
N ASP A 94 -8.19 5.44 -21.52
CA ASP A 94 -7.58 4.13 -21.28
C ASP A 94 -6.10 4.15 -21.69
N GLN A 95 -5.77 4.72 -22.85
CA GLN A 95 -4.38 4.88 -23.30
C GLN A 95 -3.53 5.70 -22.32
N ARG A 96 -4.06 6.84 -21.85
CA ARG A 96 -3.37 7.71 -20.88
C ARG A 96 -3.23 7.03 -19.53
N THR A 97 -4.25 6.30 -19.09
CA THR A 97 -4.24 5.54 -17.84
C THR A 97 -3.19 4.44 -17.88
N GLU A 98 -3.12 3.67 -18.97
CA GLU A 98 -2.11 2.62 -19.16
C GLU A 98 -0.69 3.20 -19.15
N ALA A 99 -0.47 4.32 -19.85
CA ALA A 99 0.82 5.00 -19.88
C ALA A 99 1.25 5.49 -18.48
N LEU A 100 0.32 6.10 -17.73
CA LEU A 100 0.58 6.57 -16.37
C LEU A 100 0.89 5.40 -15.42
N LEU A 101 0.07 4.34 -15.43
CA LEU A 101 0.26 3.19 -14.55
C LEU A 101 1.56 2.44 -14.85
N SER A 102 1.93 2.30 -16.13
CA SER A 102 3.20 1.70 -16.55
C SER A 102 4.40 2.53 -16.06
N LEU A 103 4.32 3.85 -16.17
CA LEU A 103 5.35 4.76 -15.67
C LEU A 103 5.48 4.68 -14.14
N LEU A 104 4.35 4.66 -13.41
CA LEU A 104 4.35 4.55 -11.96
C LEU A 104 4.86 3.19 -11.49
N ALA A 105 4.50 2.09 -12.16
CA ALA A 105 5.01 0.76 -11.86
C ALA A 105 6.54 0.69 -12.02
N ASN A 106 7.08 1.27 -13.09
CA ASN A 106 8.53 1.36 -13.28
C ASN A 106 9.21 2.18 -12.17
N LYS A 107 8.63 3.34 -11.79
CA LYS A 107 9.15 4.17 -10.69
C LYS A 107 9.07 3.49 -9.31
N ALA A 108 8.01 2.72 -9.07
CA ALA A 108 7.78 2.01 -7.82
C ALA A 108 8.61 0.72 -7.72
N SER A 109 9.15 0.22 -8.85
CA SER A 109 9.88 -1.04 -8.89
C SER A 109 11.03 -1.08 -7.88
N TYR A 110 11.32 -2.30 -7.41
CA TYR A 110 12.41 -2.56 -6.46
C TYR A 110 13.76 -2.00 -6.91
N ILE A 111 13.97 -1.89 -8.23
CA ILE A 111 15.18 -1.30 -8.84
C ILE A 111 15.41 0.13 -8.35
N ALA A 112 14.34 0.91 -8.18
CA ALA A 112 14.41 2.29 -7.67
C ALA A 112 14.49 2.36 -6.13
N ARG A 113 14.39 1.22 -5.42
CA ARG A 113 14.34 1.10 -3.94
C ARG A 113 13.22 1.86 -3.23
N LYS A 114 12.31 2.52 -3.97
CA LYS A 114 11.21 3.29 -3.37
C LYS A 114 10.02 2.43 -2.99
N MET A 115 9.71 1.37 -3.74
CA MET A 115 8.58 0.45 -3.47
C MET A 115 7.19 1.13 -3.45
N HIS A 116 7.13 2.40 -3.84
CA HIS A 116 5.93 3.21 -3.97
C HIS A 116 6.18 4.31 -5.03
N ALA A 117 5.11 4.77 -5.66
CA ALA A 117 5.12 5.93 -6.55
C ALA A 117 3.73 6.57 -6.59
N ALA A 118 3.69 7.87 -6.85
CA ALA A 118 2.48 8.62 -7.17
C ALA A 118 2.76 9.56 -8.34
N GLY A 119 1.70 9.96 -9.03
CA GLY A 119 1.77 10.88 -10.16
C GLY A 119 0.41 11.08 -10.77
N GLU A 120 0.28 12.18 -11.48
CA GLU A 120 -0.93 12.60 -12.16
C GLU A 120 -0.61 12.87 -13.63
N LEU A 121 -1.62 12.77 -14.48
CA LEU A 121 -1.55 13.10 -15.89
C LEU A 121 -2.80 13.89 -16.23
N ASP A 122 -2.62 15.04 -16.86
CA ASP A 122 -3.74 15.82 -17.35
C ASP A 122 -4.48 15.03 -18.45
N LEU A 123 -5.80 15.01 -18.38
CA LEU A 123 -6.71 14.31 -19.30
C LEU A 123 -7.23 15.27 -20.39
#